data_AF-A0A800M6H6-F1
#
_entry.id   AF-A0A800M6H6-F1
#
_cell.length_a   1.000
_cell.length_b   1.000
_cell.length_c   1.000
_cell.angle_alpha   90.00
_cell.angle_beta   90.00
_cell.angle_gamma   90.00
#
_symmetry.space_group_name_H-M   'P 1'
#
loop_
_entity.id
_entity.type
_entity.pdbx_description
1 polymer ?
#
loop_
_entity_poly.entity_id
_entity_poly.type
_entity_poly.pdbx_seq_one_letter_code
_entity_poly.pdbx_strand_id
1 'polypeptide(L)'
;MLLRSQDLFLDAPASFAVYGDERPPIWAPAQWEAGSSFSHWDEGEIPAGDVNALMTPQLASGESFQDPGPLTCALFRDIGWELGPACAALVVDDEDGPVATTGLALEAAGPNPFRSATAFRVRLGEPQPLRATLLDALGREVDVLHDGAASGTVTLRIAGDLAPGVYTVVAETGEDRSLASVVRVR
;
A
#
# COMPACT_ATOMS: atom_id res chain seq x y z
N MET A 1 9.81 35.43 -14.78
CA MET A 1 8.52 34.82 -15.21
C MET A 1 7.66 34.74 -13.95
N LEU A 2 6.48 35.37 -13.92
CA LEU A 2 5.58 35.34 -12.76
C LEU A 2 4.34 34.56 -13.17
N LEU A 3 3.97 33.55 -12.40
CA LEU A 3 2.72 32.82 -12.58
C LEU A 3 1.60 33.60 -11.87
N ARG A 4 0.52 33.93 -12.59
CA ARG A 4 -0.68 34.60 -12.05
C ARG A 4 -1.90 33.88 -12.61
N SER A 5 -2.45 32.92 -11.88
CA SER A 5 -3.58 32.11 -12.32
C SER A 5 -4.15 31.37 -11.11
N GLN A 6 -5.43 31.56 -10.79
CA GLN A 6 -6.11 30.85 -9.69
C GLN A 6 -6.44 29.39 -10.03
N ASP A 7 -5.91 28.87 -11.14
CA ASP A 7 -6.25 27.56 -11.71
C ASP A 7 -4.97 26.73 -11.90
N LEU A 8 -4.09 26.74 -10.90
CA LEU A 8 -2.92 25.86 -10.90
C LEU A 8 -3.23 24.60 -10.10
N PHE A 9 -3.02 23.45 -10.72
CA PHE A 9 -3.25 22.16 -10.09
C PHE A 9 -2.04 21.25 -10.26
N LEU A 10 -1.81 20.39 -9.27
CA LEU A 10 -0.86 19.30 -9.37
C LEU A 10 -1.52 18.09 -10.04
N ASP A 11 -0.85 17.51 -11.03
CA ASP A 11 -1.28 16.28 -11.69
C ASP A 11 -0.18 15.22 -11.50
N ALA A 12 -0.29 14.50 -10.38
CA ALA A 12 0.68 13.49 -9.97
C ALA A 12 -0.05 12.32 -9.30
N PRO A 13 0.39 11.06 -9.51
CA PRO A 13 -0.42 9.89 -9.17
C PRO A 13 -0.83 9.78 -7.69
N ALA A 14 0.12 9.89 -6.75
CA ALA A 14 -0.19 9.72 -5.33
C ALA A 14 -0.98 10.91 -4.80
N SER A 15 -0.60 12.13 -5.20
CA SER A 15 -1.31 13.34 -4.78
C SER A 15 -2.75 13.40 -5.31
N PHE A 16 -2.99 12.88 -6.52
CA PHE A 16 -4.32 12.77 -7.12
C PHE A 16 -5.21 11.78 -6.37
N ALA A 17 -4.68 10.60 -6.04
CA ALA A 17 -5.41 9.57 -5.32
C ALA A 17 -5.75 10.01 -3.88
N VAL A 18 -4.78 10.54 -3.12
CA VAL A 18 -4.99 11.07 -1.76
C VAL A 18 -6.05 12.18 -1.73
N TYR A 19 -6.14 13.00 -2.79
CA TYR A 19 -7.07 14.11 -2.87
C TYR A 19 -8.46 13.72 -3.41
N GLY A 20 -8.78 12.43 -3.45
CA GLY A 20 -10.10 11.93 -3.81
C GLY A 20 -10.34 11.84 -5.32
N ASP A 21 -9.32 11.43 -6.07
CA ASP A 21 -9.33 11.35 -7.55
C ASP A 21 -9.58 12.71 -8.22
N GLU A 22 -9.10 13.78 -7.57
CA GLU A 22 -9.13 15.14 -8.09
C GLU A 22 -7.71 15.72 -8.07
N ARG A 23 -7.46 16.72 -8.93
CA ARG A 23 -6.16 17.38 -8.98
C ARG A 23 -6.04 18.37 -7.84
N PRO A 24 -5.09 18.23 -6.91
CA PRO A 24 -4.97 19.14 -5.79
C PRO A 24 -4.62 20.55 -6.25
N PRO A 25 -5.31 21.58 -5.72
CA PRO A 25 -5.07 22.97 -6.10
C PRO A 25 -3.81 23.51 -5.42
N ILE A 26 -3.03 24.28 -6.18
CA ILE A 26 -1.80 24.93 -5.72
C ILE A 26 -2.09 26.42 -5.57
N TRP A 27 -1.60 27.00 -4.48
CA TRP A 27 -1.74 28.43 -4.22
C TRP A 27 -1.12 29.26 -5.34
N ALA A 28 -1.98 29.84 -6.16
CA ALA A 28 -1.59 30.70 -7.27
C ALA A 28 -2.53 31.92 -7.35
N PRO A 29 -2.45 32.83 -6.36
CA PRO A 29 -3.32 33.99 -6.28
C PRO A 29 -3.22 34.88 -7.53
N ALA A 30 -4.30 35.63 -7.81
CA ALA A 30 -4.36 36.54 -8.97
C ALA A 30 -3.23 37.60 -8.92
N GLN A 31 -2.83 38.00 -7.72
CA GLN A 31 -1.62 38.78 -7.48
C GLN A 31 -0.51 37.88 -6.98
N TRP A 32 0.68 38.05 -7.54
CA TRP A 32 1.85 37.29 -7.11
C TRP A 32 2.21 37.59 -5.66
N GLU A 33 2.44 36.54 -4.88
CA GLU A 33 2.91 36.60 -3.50
C GLU A 33 4.28 35.95 -3.38
N ALA A 34 5.29 36.78 -3.12
CA ALA A 34 6.66 36.32 -3.02
C ALA A 34 6.81 35.31 -1.86
N GLY A 35 7.31 34.13 -2.17
CA GLY A 35 7.53 33.05 -1.20
C GLY A 35 6.32 32.13 -1.00
N SER A 36 5.13 32.49 -1.50
CA SER A 36 3.92 31.69 -1.30
C SER A 36 3.38 31.08 -2.59
N SER A 37 3.29 31.88 -3.67
CA SER A 37 2.80 31.38 -4.96
C SER A 37 3.56 30.11 -5.37
N PHE A 38 2.88 29.17 -6.03
CA PHE A 38 3.38 27.89 -6.54
C PHE A 38 4.08 26.96 -5.52
N SER A 39 4.16 27.34 -4.24
CA SER A 39 4.95 26.65 -3.21
C SER A 39 4.10 26.07 -2.09
N HIS A 40 2.80 26.37 -2.08
CA HIS A 40 1.83 25.97 -1.05
C HIS A 40 0.58 25.40 -1.70
N TRP A 41 -0.21 24.65 -0.94
CA TRP A 41 -1.56 24.26 -1.34
C TRP A 41 -2.52 25.45 -1.29
N ASP A 42 -3.60 25.39 -2.06
CA ASP A 42 -4.55 26.50 -2.13
C ASP A 42 -5.35 26.65 -0.83
N GLU A 43 -5.16 27.78 -0.13
CA GLU A 43 -5.86 28.11 1.12
C GLU A 43 -7.38 28.25 0.94
N GLY A 44 -7.84 28.67 -0.25
CA GLY A 44 -9.27 28.84 -0.53
C GLY A 44 -10.01 27.50 -0.58
N GLU A 45 -9.31 26.45 -1.00
CA GLU A 45 -9.85 25.09 -1.14
C GLU A 45 -9.48 24.19 0.05
N ILE A 46 -8.34 24.43 0.72
CA ILE A 46 -7.90 23.73 1.93
C ILE A 46 -8.01 24.69 3.13
N PRO A 47 -9.13 24.67 3.86
CA PRO A 47 -9.37 25.63 4.92
C PRO A 47 -8.59 25.31 6.20
N ALA A 48 -8.43 26.33 7.05
CA ALA A 48 -7.91 26.18 8.41
C ALA A 48 -8.58 25.03 9.19
N GLY A 49 -7.75 24.20 9.84
CA GLY A 49 -8.14 23.00 10.55
C GLY A 49 -8.24 21.72 9.69
N ASP A 50 -8.10 21.82 8.37
CA ASP A 50 -7.95 20.63 7.51
C ASP A 50 -6.64 19.89 7.81
N VAL A 51 -6.63 18.57 7.63
CA VAL A 51 -5.42 17.75 7.86
C VAL A 51 -4.26 18.13 6.93
N ASN A 52 -4.53 18.73 5.78
CA ASN A 52 -3.54 19.17 4.80
C ASN A 52 -3.17 20.66 4.93
N ALA A 53 -3.73 21.38 5.90
CA ALA A 53 -3.58 22.83 6.03
C ALA A 53 -2.17 23.26 6.47
N LEU A 54 -1.29 22.38 6.97
CA LEU A 54 0.07 22.80 7.38
C LEU A 54 0.85 23.48 6.24
N MET A 55 0.64 23.03 5.00
CA MET A 55 1.37 23.51 3.82
C MET A 55 0.56 24.50 2.98
N THR A 56 -0.51 25.07 3.52
CA THR A 56 -1.16 26.25 2.95
C THR A 56 -0.41 27.52 3.39
N PRO A 57 -0.53 28.64 2.66
CA PRO A 57 0.30 29.82 2.91
C PRO A 57 -0.07 30.60 4.17
N GLN A 58 -1.24 30.40 4.78
CA GLN A 58 -1.65 31.09 6.01
C GLN A 58 -1.85 30.11 7.17
N LEU A 59 -1.20 30.39 8.30
CA LEU A 59 -1.40 29.66 9.56
C LEU A 59 -2.27 30.50 10.50
N ALA A 60 -3.44 30.00 10.88
CA ALA A 60 -4.33 30.67 11.80
C ALA A 60 -3.86 30.52 13.26
N SER A 61 -4.24 31.49 14.10
CA SER A 61 -3.89 31.46 15.52
C SER A 61 -4.53 30.26 16.22
N GLY A 62 -3.69 29.40 16.80
CA GLY A 62 -4.15 28.23 17.54
C GLY A 62 -4.15 26.93 16.73
N GLU A 63 -3.74 26.98 15.47
CA GLU A 63 -3.48 25.77 14.70
C GLU A 63 -2.18 25.09 15.15
N SER A 64 -2.23 23.78 15.26
CA SER A 64 -1.11 22.94 15.64
C SER A 64 -1.19 21.65 14.84
N PHE A 65 -0.18 21.42 14.01
CA PHE A 65 -0.06 20.23 13.19
C PHE A 65 1.15 19.42 13.69
N GLN A 66 0.97 18.11 13.79
CA GLN A 66 2.03 17.19 14.25
C GLN A 66 2.66 16.41 13.08
N ASP A 67 2.12 16.59 11.89
CA ASP A 67 2.56 16.02 10.63
C ASP A 67 2.15 16.95 9.47
N PRO A 68 2.78 16.82 8.28
CA PRO A 68 2.49 17.69 7.13
C PRO A 68 1.21 17.32 6.37
N GLY A 69 0.45 16.34 6.84
CA GLY A 69 -0.75 15.85 6.19
C GLY A 69 -0.48 14.86 5.04
N PRO A 70 -1.49 14.06 4.68
CA PRO A 70 -1.38 13.05 3.63
C PRO A 70 -1.05 13.66 2.27
N LEU A 71 -1.63 14.81 1.90
CA LEU A 71 -1.42 15.43 0.59
C LEU A 71 0.04 15.87 0.38
N THR A 72 0.65 16.49 1.39
CA THR A 72 2.06 16.89 1.32
C THR A 72 2.99 15.67 1.30
N CYS A 73 2.70 14.66 2.11
CA CYS A 73 3.47 13.42 2.06
C CYS A 73 3.35 12.75 0.69
N ALA A 74 2.18 12.83 0.03
CA ALA A 74 1.95 12.28 -1.31
C ALA A 74 2.78 13.01 -2.37
N LEU A 75 2.80 14.34 -2.30
CA LEU A 75 3.69 15.16 -3.13
C LEU A 75 5.16 14.73 -2.97
N PHE A 76 5.63 14.50 -1.75
CA PHE A 76 7.01 14.05 -1.52
C PHE A 76 7.29 12.70 -2.18
N ARG A 77 6.35 11.75 -2.15
CA ARG A 77 6.45 10.49 -2.89
C ARG A 77 6.54 10.74 -4.40
N ASP A 78 5.64 11.56 -4.94
CA ASP A 78 5.56 11.84 -6.37
C ASP A 78 6.86 12.46 -6.93
N ILE A 79 7.53 13.30 -6.15
CA ILE A 79 8.82 13.91 -6.55
C ILE A 79 10.04 13.03 -6.21
N GLY A 80 9.82 11.80 -5.74
CA GLY A 80 10.83 10.76 -5.56
C GLY A 80 11.58 10.79 -4.23
N TRP A 81 11.03 11.41 -3.19
CA TRP A 81 11.64 11.36 -1.86
C TRP A 81 11.31 10.05 -1.15
N GLU A 82 12.28 9.50 -0.43
CA GLU A 82 12.02 8.38 0.49
C GLU A 82 11.21 8.89 1.69
N LEU A 83 10.04 8.29 1.91
CA LEU A 83 9.16 8.67 3.01
C LEU A 83 9.59 8.01 4.33
N GLY A 84 9.62 8.80 5.40
CA GLY A 84 9.70 8.26 6.75
C GLY A 84 8.40 7.54 7.16
N PRO A 85 8.42 6.67 8.19
CA PRO A 85 7.28 5.83 8.57
C PRO A 85 5.98 6.60 8.83
N ALA A 86 6.07 7.81 9.40
CA ALA A 86 4.90 8.64 9.68
C ALA A 86 4.22 9.14 8.38
N CYS A 87 4.98 9.68 7.42
CA CYS A 87 4.43 10.10 6.13
C CYS A 87 3.97 8.89 5.29
N ALA A 88 4.72 7.79 5.30
CA ALA A 88 4.35 6.60 4.56
C ALA A 88 2.99 6.03 5.01
N ALA A 89 2.67 6.15 6.30
CA ALA A 89 1.38 5.75 6.86
C ALA A 89 0.21 6.70 6.53
N LEU A 90 0.48 7.90 5.98
CA LEU A 90 -0.53 8.88 5.59
C LEU A 90 -0.82 8.83 4.08
N VAL A 91 0.18 8.48 3.25
CA VAL A 91 0.05 8.33 1.79
C VAL A 91 -0.32 6.91 1.42
N VAL A 92 -1.22 6.31 2.17
CA VAL A 92 -1.73 4.98 1.84
C VAL A 92 -2.77 5.14 0.73
N ASP A 93 -2.29 5.52 -0.45
CA ASP A 93 -2.82 4.93 -1.67
C ASP A 93 -1.95 3.71 -1.89
N ASP A 94 -2.52 2.57 -1.56
CA ASP A 94 -2.79 1.56 -2.54
C ASP A 94 -1.99 1.59 -3.88
N GLU A 95 -0.66 1.64 -3.79
CA GLU A 95 0.21 1.21 -4.89
C GLU A 95 0.19 -0.33 -5.03
N ASP A 96 -0.33 -1.03 -4.02
CA ASP A 96 -1.23 -2.16 -4.24
C ASP A 96 -2.61 -1.52 -4.28
N GLY A 97 -3.33 -1.37 -5.40
CA GLY A 97 -4.72 -0.86 -5.34
C GLY A 97 -5.51 -1.48 -4.17
N PRO A 98 -6.76 -1.06 -3.88
CA PRO A 98 -7.66 -2.09 -3.49
C PRO A 98 -7.79 -2.77 -4.87
N VAL A 99 -6.95 -3.76 -5.23
CA VAL A 99 -7.21 -5.07 -4.68
C VAL A 99 -7.99 -4.95 -3.37
N ALA A 100 -9.26 -4.55 -3.51
CA ALA A 100 -10.29 -5.54 -3.50
C ALA A 100 -9.62 -6.85 -3.90
N THR A 101 -8.98 -7.49 -2.92
CA THR A 101 -8.91 -8.93 -2.87
C THR A 101 -10.36 -9.41 -2.74
N THR A 102 -11.27 -9.00 -3.63
CA THR A 102 -11.85 -9.95 -4.59
C THR A 102 -10.68 -10.69 -5.24
N GLY A 103 -10.07 -11.59 -4.48
CA GLY A 103 -8.80 -12.16 -4.85
C GLY A 103 -8.09 -12.82 -3.70
N LEU A 104 -7.25 -13.77 -4.06
CA LEU A 104 -6.49 -14.63 -3.18
C LEU A 104 -5.16 -13.96 -2.78
N ALA A 105 -4.97 -13.65 -1.50
CA ALA A 105 -3.67 -13.21 -0.97
C ALA A 105 -2.97 -14.35 -0.23
N LEU A 106 -1.65 -14.48 -0.40
CA LEU A 106 -0.80 -15.46 0.30
C LEU A 106 0.39 -14.76 0.94
N GLU A 107 0.50 -14.84 2.26
CA GLU A 107 1.52 -14.15 3.05
C GLU A 107 2.28 -15.10 3.96
N ALA A 108 3.57 -14.85 4.15
CA ALA A 108 4.35 -15.57 5.16
C ALA A 108 3.82 -15.23 6.56
N ALA A 109 3.54 -16.26 7.37
CA ALA A 109 3.02 -16.14 8.74
C ALA A 109 3.92 -16.81 9.78
N GLY A 110 5.10 -17.26 9.36
CA GLY A 110 6.08 -17.95 10.19
C GLY A 110 7.51 -17.68 9.70
N PRO A 111 8.51 -18.30 10.37
CA PRO A 111 9.90 -18.08 10.02
C PRO A 111 10.20 -18.58 8.60
N ASN A 112 10.96 -17.78 7.86
CA ASN A 112 11.54 -18.17 6.57
C ASN A 112 12.95 -17.56 6.51
N PRO A 113 14.03 -18.35 6.53
CA PRO A 113 14.08 -19.82 6.50
C PRO A 113 13.55 -20.51 7.78
N PHE A 114 13.16 -21.79 7.68
CA PHE A 114 12.66 -22.57 8.83
C PHE A 114 13.37 -23.90 9.02
N ARG A 115 13.37 -24.42 10.27
CA ARG A 115 14.02 -25.68 10.69
C ARG A 115 13.07 -26.80 11.08
N SER A 116 11.83 -26.51 11.46
CA SER A 116 10.90 -27.54 11.94
C SER A 116 9.52 -27.34 11.34
N ALA A 117 8.97 -26.14 11.49
CA ALA A 117 7.72 -25.74 10.89
C ALA A 117 7.75 -24.26 10.51
N THR A 118 6.89 -23.90 9.56
CA THR A 118 6.54 -22.53 9.20
C THR A 118 5.06 -22.48 8.83
N ALA A 119 4.54 -21.29 8.56
CA ALA A 119 3.15 -21.10 8.22
C ALA A 119 3.01 -19.99 7.18
N PHE A 120 1.96 -20.11 6.39
CA PHE A 120 1.47 -19.07 5.50
C PHE A 120 0.02 -18.73 5.87
N ARG A 121 -0.38 -17.47 5.69
CA ARG A 121 -1.76 -17.03 5.79
C ARG A 121 -2.28 -16.77 4.39
N VAL A 122 -3.40 -17.41 4.07
CA VAL A 122 -4.18 -17.13 2.88
C VAL A 122 -5.37 -16.27 3.27
N ARG A 123 -5.63 -15.17 2.55
CA ARG A 123 -6.86 -14.40 2.69
C ARG A 123 -7.70 -14.53 1.42
N LEU A 124 -9.00 -14.73 1.60
CA LEU A 124 -10.01 -14.75 0.54
C LEU A 124 -11.05 -13.67 0.81
N GLY A 125 -11.44 -12.94 -0.22
CA GLY A 125 -12.49 -11.92 -0.14
C GLY A 125 -13.90 -12.49 0.04
N GLU A 126 -14.16 -13.67 -0.54
CA GLU A 126 -15.47 -14.32 -0.49
C GLU A 126 -15.34 -15.83 -0.21
N PRO A 127 -16.42 -16.51 0.21
CA PRO A 127 -16.43 -17.96 0.36
C PRO A 127 -16.31 -18.68 -0.98
N GLN A 128 -15.22 -19.42 -1.20
CA GLN A 128 -14.92 -20.07 -2.48
C GLN A 128 -13.99 -21.29 -2.30
N PRO A 129 -13.90 -22.20 -3.29
CA PRO A 129 -12.96 -23.31 -3.25
C PRO A 129 -11.51 -22.80 -3.27
N LEU A 130 -10.72 -23.25 -2.29
CA LEU A 130 -9.29 -23.02 -2.17
C LEU A 130 -8.55 -24.34 -2.32
N ARG A 131 -7.55 -24.38 -3.19
CA ARG A 131 -6.55 -25.44 -3.22
C ARG A 131 -5.18 -24.83 -2.94
N ALA A 132 -4.53 -25.28 -1.87
CA ALA A 132 -3.18 -24.88 -1.52
C ALA A 132 -2.25 -26.09 -1.52
N THR A 133 -1.18 -26.03 -2.32
CA THR A 133 -0.20 -27.10 -2.47
C THR A 133 1.21 -26.60 -2.17
N LEU A 134 2.07 -27.52 -1.77
CA LEU A 134 3.50 -27.29 -1.61
C LEU A 134 4.22 -28.00 -2.76
N LEU A 135 5.04 -27.26 -3.50
CA LEU A 135 5.86 -27.78 -4.58
C LEU A 135 7.34 -27.75 -4.20
N ASP A 136 8.11 -28.72 -4.69
CA ASP A 136 9.57 -28.68 -4.62
C ASP A 136 10.18 -27.72 -5.68
N ALA A 137 11.51 -27.57 -5.68
CA ALA A 137 12.23 -26.74 -6.63
C ALA A 137 12.10 -27.19 -8.10
N LEU A 138 11.59 -28.40 -8.36
CA LEU A 138 11.33 -28.93 -9.70
C LEU A 138 9.85 -28.76 -10.10
N GLY A 139 9.01 -28.17 -9.23
CA GLY A 139 7.58 -27.98 -9.45
C GLY A 139 6.73 -29.22 -9.15
N ARG A 140 7.28 -30.26 -8.51
CA ARG A 140 6.50 -31.45 -8.13
C ARG A 140 5.74 -31.20 -6.84
N GLU A 141 4.47 -31.60 -6.80
CA GLU A 141 3.64 -31.56 -5.59
C GLU A 141 4.22 -32.50 -4.52
N VAL A 142 4.61 -31.93 -3.38
CA VAL A 142 5.12 -32.66 -2.22
C VAL A 142 4.11 -32.77 -1.10
N ASP A 143 3.15 -31.85 -1.02
CA ASP A 143 2.08 -31.87 -0.02
C ASP A 143 0.87 -31.03 -0.48
N VAL A 144 -0.32 -31.35 0.04
CA VAL A 144 -1.54 -30.56 -0.12
C VAL A 144 -1.90 -29.94 1.23
N LEU A 145 -1.68 -28.63 1.36
CA LEU A 145 -1.86 -27.89 2.61
C LEU A 145 -3.34 -27.58 2.89
N HIS A 146 -4.15 -27.45 1.84
CA HIS A 146 -5.59 -27.25 1.92
C HIS A 146 -6.27 -27.64 0.60
N ASP A 147 -7.45 -28.26 0.65
CA ASP A 147 -8.30 -28.50 -0.51
C ASP A 147 -9.77 -28.51 -0.06
N GLY A 148 -10.54 -27.52 -0.47
CA GLY A 148 -11.95 -27.40 -0.09
C GLY A 148 -12.46 -25.97 -0.04
N ALA A 149 -13.69 -25.78 0.43
CA ALA A 149 -14.26 -24.45 0.59
C ALA A 149 -13.59 -23.69 1.75
N ALA A 150 -13.23 -22.44 1.50
CA ALA A 150 -12.61 -21.54 2.46
C ALA A 150 -13.22 -20.14 2.38
N SER A 151 -13.10 -19.37 3.46
CA SER A 151 -13.55 -17.97 3.52
C SER A 151 -12.72 -17.20 4.53
N GLY A 152 -12.49 -15.91 4.31
CA GLY A 152 -11.73 -15.08 5.24
C GLY A 152 -10.25 -15.50 5.28
N THR A 153 -9.67 -15.63 6.48
CA THR A 153 -8.25 -15.98 6.64
C THR A 153 -8.07 -17.46 7.00
N VAL A 154 -7.28 -18.18 6.19
CA VAL A 154 -6.89 -19.57 6.41
C VAL A 154 -5.39 -19.65 6.71
N THR A 155 -5.00 -20.36 7.77
CA THR A 155 -3.59 -20.60 8.06
C THR A 155 -3.15 -21.95 7.50
N LEU A 156 -2.21 -21.91 6.55
CA LEU A 156 -1.54 -23.08 5.98
C LEU A 156 -0.29 -23.39 6.79
N ARG A 157 -0.25 -24.55 7.46
CA ARG A 157 0.91 -24.97 8.24
C ARG A 157 1.78 -25.90 7.41
N ILE A 158 3.07 -25.60 7.34
CA ILE A 158 4.08 -26.47 6.72
C ILE A 158 4.93 -27.05 7.85
N ALA A 159 4.83 -28.35 8.06
CA ALA A 159 5.59 -29.08 9.06
C ALA A 159 5.85 -30.50 8.56
N GLY A 160 6.92 -31.14 9.05
CA GLY A 160 7.25 -32.52 8.70
C GLY A 160 8.68 -32.68 8.21
N ASP A 161 8.96 -33.86 7.67
CA ASP A 161 10.28 -34.29 7.21
C ASP A 161 10.50 -33.89 5.74
N LEU A 162 10.61 -32.58 5.52
CA LEU A 162 10.99 -32.02 4.22
C LEU A 162 12.52 -31.99 4.11
N ALA A 163 13.02 -32.43 2.96
CA ALA A 163 14.44 -32.29 2.65
C ALA A 163 14.86 -30.79 2.70
N PRO A 164 16.10 -30.47 3.10
CA PRO A 164 16.60 -29.11 3.01
C PRO A 164 16.57 -28.62 1.55
N GLY A 165 15.98 -27.45 1.32
CA GLY A 165 15.76 -26.93 -0.04
C GLY A 165 14.80 -25.75 -0.10
N VAL A 166 14.55 -25.30 -1.33
CA VAL A 166 13.53 -24.27 -1.62
C VAL A 166 12.24 -24.97 -2.04
N TYR A 167 11.14 -24.49 -1.48
CA TYR A 167 9.79 -24.95 -1.80
C TYR A 167 8.93 -23.75 -2.22
N THR A 168 7.89 -24.01 -2.99
CA THR A 168 6.91 -23.00 -3.40
C THR A 168 5.54 -23.40 -2.90
N VAL A 169 4.91 -22.53 -2.12
CA VAL A 169 3.49 -22.63 -1.76
C VAL A 169 2.69 -22.05 -2.90
N VAL A 170 1.72 -22.81 -3.41
CA VAL A 170 0.80 -22.39 -4.45
C VAL A 170 -0.59 -22.40 -3.86
N ALA A 171 -1.28 -21.26 -3.86
CA ALA A 171 -2.69 -21.17 -3.52
C ALA A 171 -3.46 -20.84 -4.80
N GLU A 172 -4.56 -21.55 -5.05
CA GLU A 172 -5.42 -21.40 -6.23
C GLU A 172 -6.88 -21.36 -5.82
N THR A 173 -7.65 -20.49 -6.47
CA THR A 173 -9.09 -20.36 -6.28
C THR A 173 -9.75 -19.78 -7.53
N GLY A 174 -10.75 -20.47 -8.10
CA GLY A 174 -11.34 -20.02 -9.37
C GLY A 174 -10.29 -19.85 -10.47
N GLU A 175 -10.12 -18.60 -10.95
CA GLU A 175 -9.08 -18.21 -11.91
C GLU A 175 -7.84 -17.58 -11.26
N ASP A 176 -7.91 -17.28 -9.95
CA ASP A 176 -6.83 -16.62 -9.22
C ASP A 176 -5.79 -17.62 -8.70
N ARG A 177 -4.53 -17.21 -8.78
CA ARG A 177 -3.40 -18.00 -8.29
C ARG A 177 -2.36 -17.10 -7.62
N SER A 178 -1.91 -17.51 -6.44
CA SER A 178 -0.88 -16.84 -5.67
C SER A 178 0.25 -17.81 -5.28
N LEU A 179 1.48 -17.31 -5.24
CA LEU A 179 2.70 -18.10 -5.09
C LEU A 179 3.61 -17.46 -4.03
N ALA A 180 4.21 -18.27 -3.18
CA ALA A 180 5.22 -17.81 -2.24
C ALA A 180 6.34 -18.84 -2.04
N SER A 181 7.59 -18.39 -2.03
CA SER A 181 8.74 -19.27 -1.81
C SER A 181 9.13 -19.36 -0.34
N VAL A 182 9.56 -20.56 0.08
CA VAL A 182 9.99 -20.83 1.44
C VAL A 182 11.23 -21.72 1.46
N VAL A 183 12.14 -21.45 2.39
CA VAL A 183 13.42 -22.17 2.48
C VAL A 183 13.44 -23.06 3.72
N ARG A 184 13.60 -24.38 3.49
CA ARG A 184 13.86 -25.35 4.55
C ARG A 184 15.37 -25.53 4.74
N VAL A 185 15.86 -25.25 5.94
CA VAL A 185 17.22 -25.56 6.37
C VAL A 185 17.25 -26.79 7.28
N ARG A 186 18.42 -27.38 7.48
CA ARG A 186 18.61 -28.53 8.38
C ARG A 186 18.20 -28.25 9.82
#